data_AF-A0A533XU19-F1
#
_entry.id   AF-A0A533XU19-F1
#
_cell.length_a   1.000
_cell.length_b   1.000
_cell.length_c   1.000
_cell.angle_alpha   90.00
_cell.angle_beta   90.00
_cell.angle_gamma   90.00
#
_symmetry.space_group_name_H-M   'P 1'
#
loop_
_entity.id
_entity.type
_entity.pdbx_description
1 polymer ?
#
loop_
_entity_poly.entity_id
_entity_poly.type
_entity_poly.pdbx_seq_one_letter_code
_entity_poly.pdbx_strand_id
1 'polypeptide(L)'
;MDEDFGNRRTSCHEIRRASLCGALPRGSDASRGVLPREILERSRRISLRRNRGPEGNDASIRPNQIYAVALCNDQVTEEQAEQILRIVEDHMLTPVRLRTLSPKDNRYRPRYEGAVAERDGAYHQGTVWPFLLGPFVIAWRKVNGNSTAKNRQARAFLDGLEGHFHDACLGQVSEIFDAEAPDRARGCFAQAWSVAEPLRVLIEELDAKAKAKPIREK
;
A
#
# COMPACT_ATOMS: atom_id res chain seq x y z
N MET A 1 -15.06 6.13 58.54
CA MET A 1 -13.63 6.12 58.19
C MET A 1 -13.49 5.27 56.96
N ASP A 2 -13.08 5.97 55.90
CA ASP A 2 -12.28 5.53 54.77
C ASP A 2 -12.92 4.63 53.70
N GLU A 3 -13.22 5.31 52.58
CA GLU A 3 -13.25 4.75 51.23
C GLU A 3 -11.83 4.31 50.83
N ASP A 4 -11.70 3.12 50.22
CA ASP A 4 -10.44 2.67 49.62
C ASP A 4 -10.60 2.37 48.13
N PHE A 5 -9.69 2.98 47.37
CA PHE A 5 -9.64 3.08 45.92
C PHE A 5 -8.77 1.92 45.38
N GLY A 6 -9.39 0.81 45.00
CA GLY A 6 -8.67 -0.42 44.60
C GLY A 6 -8.72 -0.73 43.09
N ASN A 7 -7.91 -0.03 42.31
CA ASN A 7 -7.58 -0.27 40.91
C ASN A 7 -7.16 -1.74 40.62
N ARG A 8 -7.90 -2.45 39.76
CA ARG A 8 -7.40 -3.67 39.09
C ARG A 8 -7.57 -3.58 37.57
N ARG A 9 -6.44 -3.31 36.91
CA ARG A 9 -6.22 -3.45 35.46
C ARG A 9 -6.29 -4.94 35.09
N THR A 10 -7.22 -5.32 34.23
CA THR A 10 -7.12 -6.55 33.43
C THR A 10 -6.55 -6.24 32.05
N SER A 11 -5.50 -6.98 31.72
CA SER A 11 -4.68 -6.95 30.51
C SER A 11 -5.49 -6.90 29.20
N CYS A 12 -5.11 -5.98 28.30
CA CYS A 12 -5.72 -5.76 26.97
C CYS A 12 -5.10 -6.67 25.88
N HIS A 13 -4.66 -7.88 26.22
CA HIS A 13 -3.89 -8.74 25.30
C HIS A 13 -4.61 -9.99 24.78
N GLU A 14 -5.93 -10.13 24.99
CA GLU A 14 -6.65 -11.36 24.60
C GLU A 14 -7.92 -11.18 23.75
N ILE A 15 -8.19 -9.99 23.20
CA ILE A 15 -9.39 -9.79 22.38
C ILE A 15 -9.05 -9.07 21.09
N ARG A 16 -8.74 -9.85 20.03
CA ARG A 16 -9.04 -9.61 18.59
C ARG A 16 -8.34 -10.63 17.67
N ARG A 17 -8.53 -11.92 17.95
CA ARG A 17 -8.27 -13.03 17.00
C ARG A 17 -9.57 -13.78 16.70
N ALA A 18 -10.58 -13.07 16.21
CA ALA A 18 -11.76 -13.66 15.56
C ALA A 18 -12.66 -12.51 15.10
N SER A 19 -12.60 -12.15 13.80
CA SER A 19 -13.76 -11.83 12.95
C SER A 19 -13.29 -11.21 11.64
N LEU A 20 -12.54 -11.98 10.85
CA LEU A 20 -12.38 -11.79 9.41
C LEU A 20 -12.34 -13.19 8.78
N CYS A 21 -13.44 -13.93 8.95
CA CYS A 21 -13.69 -15.17 8.22
C CYS A 21 -15.13 -15.13 7.70
N GLY A 22 -15.32 -14.31 6.67
CA GLY A 22 -16.44 -14.44 5.72
C GLY A 22 -15.96 -15.29 4.55
N ALA A 23 -16.63 -16.41 4.32
CA ALA A 23 -16.26 -17.50 3.44
C ALA A 23 -15.92 -17.09 1.98
N LEU A 24 -14.75 -17.54 1.51
CA LEU A 24 -14.47 -17.78 0.09
C LEU A 24 -14.95 -19.20 -0.28
N PRO A 25 -15.61 -19.41 -1.44
CA PRO A 25 -16.03 -20.74 -1.84
C PRO A 25 -14.82 -21.62 -2.19
N ARG A 26 -14.76 -22.82 -1.61
CA ARG A 26 -13.77 -23.85 -1.91
C ARG A 26 -14.17 -24.56 -3.22
N GLY A 27 -13.36 -24.35 -4.25
CA GLY A 27 -13.28 -25.22 -5.43
C GLY A 27 -11.86 -25.78 -5.50
N SER A 28 -11.75 -27.10 -5.38
CA SER A 28 -10.53 -27.89 -5.40
C SER A 28 -9.96 -28.03 -6.81
N ASP A 29 -8.72 -27.59 -7.03
CA ASP A 29 -7.71 -28.39 -7.75
C ASP A 29 -6.30 -27.86 -7.43
N ALA A 30 -5.44 -28.75 -6.97
CA ALA A 30 -4.07 -28.49 -6.57
C ALA A 30 -3.15 -28.85 -7.73
N SER A 31 -2.88 -27.90 -8.62
CA SER A 31 -1.85 -28.04 -9.65
C SER A 31 -1.00 -26.77 -9.75
N ARG A 32 0.19 -26.86 -9.14
CA ARG A 32 1.44 -26.13 -9.44
C ARG A 32 1.27 -24.67 -9.92
N GLY A 33 1.38 -23.74 -8.98
CA GLY A 33 1.36 -22.30 -9.21
C GLY A 33 2.55 -21.79 -10.05
N VAL A 34 2.45 -21.95 -11.37
CA VAL A 34 3.10 -21.09 -12.34
C VAL A 34 2.02 -20.15 -12.85
N LEU A 35 2.22 -18.83 -12.73
CA LEU A 35 1.31 -17.87 -13.34
C LEU A 35 1.20 -18.16 -14.84
N PRO A 36 -0.01 -18.20 -15.44
CA PRO A 36 -0.17 -18.39 -16.88
C PRO A 36 0.73 -17.42 -17.65
N ARG A 37 1.53 -17.93 -18.60
CA ARG A 37 2.46 -17.13 -19.41
C ARG A 37 1.81 -15.87 -19.98
N GLU A 38 0.52 -15.94 -20.28
CA GLU A 38 -0.29 -14.83 -20.79
C GLU A 38 -0.39 -13.63 -19.83
N ILE A 39 -0.40 -13.83 -18.51
CA ILE A 39 -0.43 -12.74 -17.52
C ILE A 39 0.94 -12.06 -17.44
N LEU A 40 2.02 -12.84 -17.52
CA LEU A 40 3.39 -12.32 -17.56
C LEU A 40 3.66 -11.58 -18.89
N GLU A 41 3.15 -12.10 -20.00
CA GLU A 41 3.24 -11.47 -21.33
C GLU A 41 2.34 -10.24 -21.46
N ARG A 42 1.18 -10.21 -20.82
CA ARG A 42 0.32 -9.02 -20.72
C ARG A 42 0.95 -7.95 -19.84
N SER A 43 1.56 -8.33 -18.71
CA SER A 43 2.35 -7.41 -17.87
C SER A 43 3.49 -6.75 -18.66
N ARG A 44 4.13 -7.47 -19.60
CA ARG A 44 5.17 -6.92 -20.51
C ARG A 44 4.64 -5.88 -21.51
N ARG A 45 3.33 -5.83 -21.80
CA ARG A 45 2.73 -4.85 -22.73
C ARG A 45 2.25 -3.56 -22.04
N ILE A 46 2.11 -3.56 -20.72
CA ILE A 46 1.55 -2.44 -19.93
C ILE A 46 2.66 -1.45 -19.48
N SER A 47 3.81 -1.43 -20.16
CA SER A 47 4.82 -0.38 -19.96
C SER A 47 4.41 0.85 -20.76
N LEU A 48 3.75 1.78 -20.08
CA LEU A 48 3.61 3.16 -20.53
C LEU A 48 5.02 3.74 -20.72
N ARG A 49 5.37 3.98 -21.98
CA ARG A 49 6.67 4.44 -22.49
C ARG A 49 7.87 3.60 -22.03
N ARG A 50 8.30 2.70 -22.93
CA ARG A 50 9.53 1.89 -22.85
C ARG A 50 10.75 2.77 -22.50
N ASN A 51 11.15 2.82 -21.22
CA ASN A 51 12.51 3.19 -20.88
C ASN A 51 13.38 1.99 -21.21
N ARG A 52 14.08 2.04 -22.36
CA ARG A 52 15.17 1.11 -22.65
C ARG A 52 16.30 1.46 -21.70
N GLY A 53 16.47 0.65 -20.65
CA GLY A 53 17.70 0.69 -19.87
C GLY A 53 18.88 0.22 -20.72
N PRO A 54 20.12 0.36 -20.24
CA PRO A 54 21.31 -0.11 -20.94
C PRO A 54 21.27 -1.61 -21.28
N GLU A 55 20.48 -2.40 -20.55
CA GLU A 55 20.28 -3.85 -20.79
C GLU A 55 18.96 -4.20 -21.48
N GLY A 56 18.23 -3.20 -22.00
CA GLY A 56 16.96 -3.41 -22.71
C GLY A 56 15.73 -3.11 -21.84
N ASN A 57 14.62 -3.82 -22.12
CA ASN A 57 13.36 -3.59 -21.42
C ASN A 57 13.42 -4.17 -20.01
N ASP A 58 13.20 -3.33 -18.99
CA ASP A 58 13.04 -3.80 -17.62
C ASP A 58 11.71 -4.52 -17.45
N ALA A 59 11.77 -5.80 -17.08
CA ALA A 59 10.59 -6.63 -16.81
C ALA A 59 10.18 -6.60 -15.33
N SER A 60 10.83 -5.78 -14.50
CA SER A 60 10.51 -5.67 -13.08
C SER A 60 9.11 -5.12 -12.87
N ILE A 61 8.39 -5.73 -11.95
CA ILE A 61 7.09 -5.22 -11.49
C ILE A 61 7.39 -4.32 -10.29
N ARG A 62 6.99 -3.05 -10.39
CA ARG A 62 7.27 -2.00 -9.40
C ARG A 62 6.03 -1.12 -9.22
N PRO A 63 5.86 -0.46 -8.05
CA PRO A 63 4.66 0.31 -7.77
C PRO A 63 4.53 1.58 -8.62
N ASN A 64 5.60 2.05 -9.25
CA ASN A 64 5.66 3.35 -9.93
C ASN A 64 4.61 3.53 -11.04
N GLN A 65 4.12 2.44 -11.65
CA GLN A 65 3.05 2.51 -12.65
C GLN A 65 1.75 3.10 -12.09
N ILE A 66 1.54 3.01 -10.76
CA ILE A 66 0.38 3.58 -10.09
C ILE A 66 0.30 5.10 -10.25
N TYR A 67 1.44 5.79 -10.40
CA TYR A 67 1.46 7.23 -10.63
C TYR A 67 0.83 7.61 -11.96
N ALA A 68 1.06 6.81 -13.01
CA ALA A 68 0.47 7.09 -14.31
C ALA A 68 -1.06 7.04 -14.23
N VAL A 69 -1.60 6.04 -13.52
CA VAL A 69 -3.05 5.95 -13.27
C VAL A 69 -3.54 7.10 -12.37
N ALA A 70 -2.82 7.40 -11.30
CA ALA A 70 -3.23 8.38 -10.30
C ALA A 70 -3.18 9.82 -10.81
N LEU A 71 -2.17 10.18 -11.61
CA LEU A 71 -1.85 11.57 -11.94
C LEU A 71 -2.13 11.93 -13.41
N CYS A 72 -2.16 10.95 -14.33
CA CYS A 72 -2.27 11.22 -15.76
C CYS A 72 -3.58 10.64 -16.32
N ASN A 73 -4.58 11.48 -16.55
CA ASN A 73 -5.91 11.04 -17.00
C ASN A 73 -5.96 10.60 -18.48
N ASP A 74 -4.97 11.00 -19.29
CA ASP A 74 -4.95 10.86 -20.74
C ASP A 74 -3.84 9.93 -21.27
N GLN A 75 -2.95 9.47 -20.38
CA GLN A 75 -1.81 8.65 -20.77
C GLN A 75 -2.10 7.15 -20.71
N VAL A 76 -3.16 6.74 -20.02
CA VAL A 76 -3.48 5.33 -19.72
C VAL A 76 -4.93 5.07 -20.08
N THR A 77 -5.21 4.02 -20.86
CA THR A 77 -6.61 3.62 -21.12
C THR A 77 -7.24 3.02 -19.87
N GLU A 78 -8.57 2.94 -19.83
CA GLU A 78 -9.30 2.33 -18.70
C GLU A 78 -8.86 0.88 -18.47
N GLU A 79 -8.70 0.10 -19.53
CA GLU A 79 -8.26 -1.30 -19.45
C GLU A 79 -6.81 -1.41 -18.94
N GLN A 80 -5.94 -0.48 -19.33
CA GLN A 80 -4.57 -0.44 -18.82
C GLN A 80 -4.55 -0.06 -17.34
N ALA A 81 -5.38 0.89 -16.92
CA ALA A 81 -5.50 1.29 -15.52
C ALA A 81 -5.99 0.13 -14.64
N GLU A 82 -7.00 -0.61 -15.08
CA GLU A 82 -7.48 -1.83 -14.43
C GLU A 82 -6.37 -2.89 -14.29
N GLN A 83 -5.62 -3.13 -15.36
CA GLN A 83 -4.54 -4.10 -15.36
C GLN A 83 -3.38 -3.69 -14.43
N ILE A 84 -2.99 -2.41 -14.45
CA ILE A 84 -1.96 -1.88 -13.56
C ILE A 84 -2.41 -2.06 -12.10
N LEU A 85 -3.63 -1.63 -11.79
CA LEU A 85 -4.14 -1.71 -10.42
C LEU A 85 -4.14 -3.15 -9.92
N ARG A 86 -4.66 -4.08 -10.72
CA ARG A 86 -4.67 -5.51 -10.38
C ARG A 86 -3.27 -6.05 -10.11
N ILE A 87 -2.29 -5.73 -10.96
CA ILE A 87 -0.90 -6.17 -10.76
C ILE A 87 -0.33 -5.61 -9.46
N VAL A 88 -0.59 -4.34 -9.17
CA VAL A 88 -0.14 -3.68 -7.93
C VAL A 88 -0.79 -4.31 -6.70
N GLU A 89 -2.10 -4.57 -6.72
CA GLU A 89 -2.80 -5.26 -5.64
C GLU A 89 -2.25 -6.68 -5.41
N ASP A 90 -2.04 -7.45 -6.48
CA ASP A 90 -1.59 -8.83 -6.42
C ASP A 90 -0.13 -8.99 -5.95
N HIS A 91 0.76 -8.04 -6.28
CA HIS A 91 2.20 -8.18 -6.04
C HIS A 91 2.75 -7.27 -4.95
N MET A 92 2.19 -6.07 -4.79
CA MET A 92 2.81 -5.01 -3.99
C MET A 92 2.11 -4.78 -2.66
N LEU A 93 0.82 -5.10 -2.55
CA LEU A 93 0.04 -4.74 -1.38
C LEU A 93 0.51 -5.50 -0.13
N THR A 94 0.62 -4.75 0.97
CA THR A 94 0.91 -5.21 2.33
C THR A 94 -0.03 -4.48 3.29
N PRO A 95 -0.11 -4.87 4.56
CA PRO A 95 -0.91 -4.14 5.54
C PRO A 95 -0.50 -2.66 5.62
N VAL A 96 0.80 -2.39 5.69
CA VAL A 96 1.30 -1.03 5.93
C VAL A 96 1.42 -0.18 4.67
N ARG A 97 1.58 -0.76 3.45
CA ARG A 97 1.47 -0.15 2.08
C ARG A 97 2.04 -1.00 0.94
N LEU A 98 2.69 -0.41 -0.06
CA LEU A 98 3.15 -1.05 -1.27
C LEU A 98 4.65 -1.35 -1.18
N ARG A 99 5.04 -2.57 -1.56
CA ARG A 99 6.43 -2.97 -1.82
C ARG A 99 7.01 -2.19 -2.99
N THR A 100 8.32 -1.99 -2.96
CA THR A 100 9.08 -1.36 -4.06
C THR A 100 9.46 -2.31 -5.20
N LEU A 101 9.38 -3.62 -4.96
CA LEU A 101 9.65 -4.67 -5.95
C LEU A 101 8.81 -5.92 -5.65
N SER A 102 8.37 -6.59 -6.71
CA SER A 102 7.61 -7.84 -6.60
C SER A 102 8.45 -8.94 -5.92
N PRO A 103 7.88 -9.69 -4.96
CA PRO A 103 8.53 -10.86 -4.34
C PRO A 103 8.97 -11.96 -5.31
N LYS A 104 8.45 -11.94 -6.55
CA LYS A 104 8.83 -12.88 -7.61
C LYS A 104 10.11 -12.50 -8.37
N ASP A 105 10.66 -11.31 -8.12
CA ASP A 105 11.91 -10.86 -8.73
C ASP A 105 13.10 -11.40 -7.92
N ASN A 106 14.16 -11.87 -8.60
CA ASN A 106 15.33 -12.46 -7.94
C ASN A 106 16.15 -11.46 -7.12
N ARG A 107 15.96 -10.15 -7.35
CA ARG A 107 16.59 -9.07 -6.58
C ARG A 107 15.80 -8.72 -5.32
N TYR A 108 14.64 -9.32 -5.10
CA TYR A 108 13.78 -8.99 -3.97
C TYR A 108 14.50 -9.20 -2.63
N ARG A 109 14.42 -8.16 -1.78
CA ARG A 109 14.99 -8.09 -0.44
C ARG A 109 13.87 -7.65 0.52
N PRO A 110 13.31 -8.58 1.32
CA PRO A 110 12.18 -8.26 2.18
C PRO A 110 12.56 -7.45 3.42
N ARG A 111 13.84 -7.37 3.77
CA ARG A 111 14.31 -6.76 5.03
C ARG A 111 15.34 -5.67 4.77
N TYR A 112 15.17 -4.54 5.45
CA TYR A 112 16.12 -3.44 5.50
C TYR A 112 16.97 -3.57 6.78
N GLU A 113 17.99 -4.42 6.73
CA GLU A 113 18.88 -4.71 7.85
C GLU A 113 20.34 -4.90 7.39
N GLY A 114 21.25 -5.08 8.34
CA GLY A 114 22.68 -5.24 8.07
C GLY A 114 23.44 -3.91 7.98
N ALA A 115 24.62 -3.95 7.39
CA ALA A 115 25.50 -2.81 7.16
C ALA A 115 24.93 -1.86 6.09
N VAL A 116 25.59 -0.70 5.91
CA VAL A 116 25.15 0.35 4.96
C VAL A 116 24.89 -0.22 3.56
N ALA A 117 25.83 -0.99 3.01
CA ALA A 117 25.69 -1.56 1.67
C ALA A 117 24.51 -2.53 1.52
N GLU A 118 24.21 -3.31 2.57
CA GLU A 118 23.08 -4.26 2.55
C GLU A 118 21.75 -3.50 2.57
N ARG A 119 21.65 -2.50 3.44
CA ARG A 119 20.52 -1.61 3.59
C ARG A 119 20.26 -0.81 2.31
N ASP A 120 21.27 -0.17 1.74
CA ASP A 120 21.17 0.59 0.50
C ASP A 120 20.68 -0.29 -0.65
N GLY A 121 21.19 -1.53 -0.74
CA GLY A 121 20.74 -2.47 -1.74
C GLY A 121 19.33 -3.02 -1.50
N ALA A 122 18.78 -2.96 -0.29
CA ALA A 122 17.39 -3.33 0.02
C ALA A 122 16.41 -2.16 -0.16
N TYR A 123 16.88 -0.91 -0.06
CA TYR A 123 16.07 0.30 0.08
C TYR A 123 14.96 0.49 -0.95
N HIS A 124 15.14 -0.03 -2.18
CA HIS A 124 14.14 -0.04 -3.26
C HIS A 124 13.98 -1.41 -3.91
N GLN A 125 14.31 -2.49 -3.19
CA GLN A 125 14.26 -3.86 -3.71
C GLN A 125 13.26 -4.73 -2.96
N GLY A 126 12.24 -4.17 -2.34
CA GLY A 126 11.20 -4.95 -1.66
C GLY A 126 10.59 -4.24 -0.47
N THR A 127 11.36 -3.37 0.19
CA THR A 127 10.91 -2.47 1.26
C THR A 127 9.57 -1.82 0.93
N VAL A 128 8.76 -1.65 1.97
CA VAL A 128 7.42 -1.09 1.86
C VAL A 128 7.46 0.39 2.20
N TRP A 129 6.78 1.20 1.40
CA TRP A 129 6.79 2.65 1.53
C TRP A 129 5.38 3.20 1.80
N PRO A 130 5.14 3.84 2.96
CA PRO A 130 3.81 4.31 3.33
C PRO A 130 3.21 5.39 2.45
N PHE A 131 4.04 6.28 1.94
CA PHE A 131 3.57 7.40 1.13
C PHE A 131 2.87 6.95 -0.16
N LEU A 132 3.18 5.74 -0.67
CA LEU A 132 2.53 5.16 -1.85
C LEU A 132 1.04 4.88 -1.64
N LEU A 133 0.53 4.96 -0.40
CA LEU A 133 -0.90 4.96 -0.11
C LEU A 133 -1.65 5.98 -0.95
N GLY A 134 -1.11 7.18 -1.03
CA GLY A 134 -1.80 8.30 -1.65
C GLY A 134 -2.14 8.07 -3.12
N PRO A 135 -1.12 7.88 -3.99
CA PRO A 135 -1.37 7.57 -5.40
C PRO A 135 -2.11 6.23 -5.58
N PHE A 136 -1.92 5.25 -4.70
CA PHE A 136 -2.68 4.00 -4.75
C PHE A 136 -4.19 4.22 -4.58
N VAL A 137 -4.63 4.97 -3.56
CA VAL A 137 -6.06 5.23 -3.34
C VAL A 137 -6.66 6.02 -4.49
N ILE A 138 -5.95 7.02 -5.02
CA ILE A 138 -6.43 7.79 -6.17
C ILE A 138 -6.63 6.87 -7.38
N ALA A 139 -5.62 6.07 -7.73
CA ALA A 139 -5.72 5.11 -8.82
C ALA A 139 -6.84 4.09 -8.60
N TRP A 140 -6.96 3.58 -7.37
CA TRP A 140 -7.98 2.61 -6.99
C TRP A 140 -9.39 3.17 -7.19
N ARG A 141 -9.64 4.41 -6.75
CA ARG A 141 -10.93 5.09 -6.92
C ARG A 141 -11.24 5.43 -8.37
N LYS A 142 -10.24 5.80 -9.17
CA LYS A 142 -10.43 6.04 -10.61
C LYS A 142 -10.96 4.79 -11.31
N VAL A 143 -10.39 3.63 -10.99
CA VAL A 143 -10.81 2.35 -11.58
C VAL A 143 -12.13 1.84 -10.99
N ASN A 144 -12.32 1.94 -9.67
CA ASN A 144 -13.45 1.32 -8.98
C ASN A 144 -14.67 2.23 -8.78
N GLY A 145 -14.54 3.52 -9.09
CA GLY A 145 -15.53 4.55 -8.77
C GLY A 145 -15.54 4.96 -7.29
N ASN A 146 -16.49 5.83 -6.94
CA ASN A 146 -16.54 6.54 -5.66
C ASN A 146 -17.87 6.39 -4.90
N SER A 147 -18.57 5.26 -5.09
CA SER A 147 -19.78 4.95 -4.32
C SER A 147 -19.48 4.87 -2.82
N THR A 148 -20.50 4.98 -1.97
CA THR A 148 -20.33 4.91 -0.50
C THR A 148 -19.60 3.64 -0.06
N ALA A 149 -19.91 2.49 -0.67
CA ALA A 149 -19.23 1.22 -0.39
C ALA A 149 -17.75 1.26 -0.82
N LYS A 150 -17.46 1.83 -1.99
CA LYS A 150 -16.09 1.95 -2.52
C LYS A 150 -15.24 2.94 -1.71
N ASN A 151 -15.80 4.08 -1.28
CA ASN A 151 -15.09 5.00 -0.39
C ASN A 151 -14.82 4.39 0.99
N ARG A 152 -15.72 3.53 1.50
CA ARG A 152 -15.47 2.77 2.74
C ARG A 152 -14.29 1.81 2.57
N GLN A 153 -14.24 1.08 1.45
CA GLN A 153 -13.12 0.20 1.14
C GLN A 153 -11.81 0.98 0.97
N ALA A 154 -11.84 2.12 0.28
CA ALA A 154 -10.67 2.98 0.13
C ALA A 154 -10.15 3.51 1.48
N ARG A 155 -11.04 3.83 2.42
CA ARG A 155 -10.68 4.18 3.80
C ARG A 155 -10.06 3.00 4.55
N ALA A 156 -10.56 1.79 4.37
CA ALA A 156 -10.04 0.59 5.03
C ALA A 156 -8.59 0.27 4.66
N PHE A 157 -8.07 0.79 3.53
CA PHE A 157 -6.65 0.71 3.28
C PHE A 157 -5.87 1.38 4.42
N LEU A 158 -6.32 2.53 4.95
CA LEU A 158 -5.62 3.26 6.02
C LEU A 158 -5.42 2.46 7.31
N ASP A 159 -6.29 1.49 7.59
CA ASP A 159 -6.30 0.67 8.82
C ASP A 159 -4.94 0.04 9.14
N GLY A 160 -4.18 -0.38 8.12
CA GLY A 160 -2.86 -0.97 8.36
C GLY A 160 -1.79 -0.01 8.89
N LEU A 161 -1.99 1.32 8.78
CA LEU A 161 -1.13 2.32 9.43
C LEU A 161 -1.57 2.65 10.85
N GLU A 162 -2.82 2.39 11.22
CA GLU A 162 -3.36 2.71 12.56
C GLU A 162 -2.54 1.99 13.65
N GLY A 163 -2.18 0.73 13.40
CA GLY A 163 -1.32 -0.04 14.32
C GLY A 163 0.07 0.57 14.52
N HIS A 164 0.57 1.31 13.54
CA HIS A 164 1.90 1.94 13.59
C HIS A 164 1.92 3.25 14.39
N PHE A 165 0.80 3.95 14.56
CA PHE A 165 0.79 5.24 15.28
C PHE A 165 1.21 5.16 16.75
N HIS A 166 1.20 3.95 17.32
CA HIS A 166 1.65 3.66 18.67
C HIS A 166 3.01 2.95 18.71
N ASP A 167 3.65 2.75 17.55
CA ASP A 167 4.94 2.07 17.38
C ASP A 167 5.99 3.03 16.77
N ALA A 168 7.27 2.79 17.06
CA ALA A 168 8.44 3.62 16.71
C ALA A 168 8.44 5.09 17.20
N CYS A 169 7.45 5.90 16.83
CA CYS A 169 7.32 7.30 17.25
C CYS A 169 5.84 7.71 17.30
N LEU A 170 5.40 8.20 18.46
CA LEU A 170 3.99 8.46 18.74
C LEU A 170 3.37 9.45 17.73
N GLY A 171 2.30 8.99 17.06
CA GLY A 171 1.55 9.80 16.09
C GLY A 171 2.30 10.10 14.79
N GLN A 172 3.43 9.43 14.54
CA GLN A 172 4.22 9.59 13.32
C GLN A 172 4.16 8.32 12.48
N VAL A 173 4.55 8.44 11.20
CA VAL A 173 4.69 7.30 10.30
C VAL A 173 6.13 7.22 9.84
N SER A 174 6.71 6.02 9.98
CA SER A 174 8.08 5.77 9.56
C SER A 174 8.23 5.83 8.04
N GLU A 175 9.45 6.05 7.60
CA GLU A 175 9.80 6.16 6.19
C GLU A 175 9.54 4.88 5.41
N ILE A 176 9.97 3.75 5.97
CA ILE A 176 9.91 2.44 5.33
C ILE A 176 9.62 1.34 6.34
N PHE A 177 9.16 0.22 5.82
CA PHE A 177 8.86 -1.00 6.58
C PHE A 177 9.51 -2.21 5.90
N ASP A 178 9.88 -3.20 6.71
CA ASP A 178 10.16 -4.54 6.20
C ASP A 178 8.91 -5.08 5.49
N ALA A 179 9.10 -5.83 4.41
CA ALA A 179 8.04 -6.23 3.47
C ALA A 179 7.32 -7.53 3.83
N GLU A 180 7.75 -8.14 4.94
CA GLU A 180 7.27 -9.40 5.49
C GLU A 180 7.17 -9.29 7.01
N ALA A 181 6.31 -10.14 7.59
CA ALA A 181 6.06 -10.18 9.01
C ALA A 181 7.37 -10.24 9.83
N PRO A 182 7.50 -9.43 10.90
CA PRO A 182 6.43 -8.66 11.53
C PRO A 182 6.27 -7.22 11.02
N ASP A 183 6.62 -6.93 9.76
CA ASP A 183 6.45 -5.61 9.12
C ASP A 183 7.10 -4.48 9.94
N ARG A 184 8.36 -4.68 10.37
CA ARG A 184 9.04 -3.74 11.28
C ARG A 184 9.24 -2.38 10.61
N ALA A 185 8.99 -1.31 11.37
CA ALA A 185 9.34 0.04 10.97
C ALA A 185 10.87 0.24 10.89
N ARG A 186 11.33 0.93 9.85
CA ARG A 186 12.74 1.18 9.51
C ARG A 186 12.94 2.61 9.02
N GLY A 187 14.19 2.99 8.78
CA GLY A 187 14.55 4.30 8.23
C GLY A 187 14.23 5.44 9.21
N CYS A 188 13.91 6.62 8.67
CA CYS A 188 13.45 7.74 9.49
C CYS A 188 12.14 7.39 10.22
N PHE A 189 12.10 7.59 11.55
CA PHE A 189 10.95 7.24 12.39
C PHE A 189 9.74 8.17 12.21
N ALA A 190 9.96 9.38 11.69
CA ALA A 190 8.93 10.40 11.46
C ALA A 190 9.15 11.07 10.11
N GLN A 191 8.64 10.45 9.05
CA GLN A 191 8.93 10.89 7.68
C GLN A 191 7.79 11.71 7.10
N ALA A 192 8.12 12.91 6.63
CA ALA A 192 7.14 13.91 6.20
C ALA A 192 6.14 13.37 5.16
N TRP A 193 6.61 12.70 4.10
CA TRP A 193 5.72 12.15 3.08
C TRP A 193 4.87 10.97 3.57
N SER A 194 5.36 10.23 4.56
CA SER A 194 4.67 9.03 5.07
C SER A 194 3.50 9.43 5.97
N VAL A 195 3.55 10.64 6.55
CA VAL A 195 2.44 11.26 7.29
C VAL A 195 1.54 12.05 6.34
N ALA A 196 2.13 12.84 5.43
CA ALA A 196 1.39 13.75 4.57
C ALA A 196 0.47 13.03 3.56
N GLU A 197 0.94 11.98 2.87
CA GLU A 197 0.12 11.31 1.84
C GLU A 197 -1.15 10.63 2.39
N PRO A 198 -1.10 9.89 3.52
CA PRO A 198 -2.32 9.37 4.14
C PRO A 198 -3.31 10.47 4.55
N LEU A 199 -2.82 11.57 5.16
CA LEU A 199 -3.66 12.70 5.55
C LEU A 199 -4.28 13.40 4.34
N ARG A 200 -3.47 13.65 3.32
CA ARG A 200 -3.89 14.29 2.06
C ARG A 200 -5.03 13.49 1.44
N VAL A 201 -4.88 12.18 1.28
CA VAL A 201 -5.94 11.34 0.73
C VAL A 201 -7.18 11.28 1.63
N LEU A 202 -7.02 11.23 2.95
CA LEU A 202 -8.17 11.29 3.86
C LEU A 202 -8.98 12.56 3.66
N ILE A 203 -8.32 13.71 3.56
CA ILE A 203 -8.94 15.03 3.50
C ILE A 203 -9.46 15.35 2.10
N GLU A 204 -8.62 15.20 1.08
CA GLU A 204 -8.93 15.66 -0.28
C GLU A 204 -9.75 14.64 -1.07
N GLU A 205 -9.51 13.35 -0.86
CA GLU A 205 -10.12 12.29 -1.68
C GLU A 205 -11.31 11.62 -0.99
N LEU A 206 -11.15 11.30 0.30
CA LEU A 206 -12.08 10.42 1.02
C LEU A 206 -13.05 11.15 1.95
N ASP A 207 -12.81 12.42 2.27
CA ASP A 207 -13.76 13.23 3.04
C ASP A 207 -14.77 13.90 2.10
N ALA A 208 -16.05 13.56 2.29
CA ALA A 208 -17.16 14.14 1.54
C ALA A 208 -17.38 15.63 1.89
N LYS A 209 -16.86 16.11 3.03
CA LYS A 209 -17.04 17.49 3.50
C LYS A 209 -16.03 18.49 2.94
N ALA A 210 -14.90 18.03 2.40
CA ALA A 210 -13.84 18.91 1.87
C ALA A 210 -14.20 19.58 0.54
N LYS A 211 -15.30 19.20 -0.11
CA LYS A 211 -15.92 20.01 -1.17
C LYS A 211 -16.66 21.21 -0.56
N ALA A 212 -15.92 22.08 0.11
CA ALA A 212 -16.42 23.38 0.51
C ALA A 212 -16.81 24.18 -0.74
N LYS A 213 -17.97 24.83 -0.64
CA LYS A 213 -18.67 25.66 -1.64
C LYS A 213 -17.70 26.57 -2.42
N PRO A 214 -17.91 26.81 -3.73
CA PRO A 214 -17.11 27.77 -4.47
C PRO A 214 -17.15 29.12 -3.74
N ILE A 215 -15.99 29.77 -3.60
CA ILE A 215 -15.91 31.16 -3.15
C ILE A 215 -16.76 31.94 -4.14
N ARG A 216 -17.92 32.44 -3.69
CA ARG A 216 -18.74 33.34 -4.50
C ARG A 216 -17.96 34.65 -4.58
N GLU A 217 -17.40 34.95 -5.74
CA GLU A 217 -16.88 36.27 -6.06
C GLU A 217 -18.03 37.28 -5.91
N LYS A 218 -17.73 38.41 -5.26
CA LYS A 218 -18.62 39.56 -5.12
C LYS A 218 -18.40 40.53 -6.27
#